data_AF-A0A833M023-F1
#
_entry.id   AF-A0A833M023-F1
#
_cell.length_a   1.000
_cell.length_b   1.000
_cell.length_c   1.000
_cell.angle_alpha   90.00
_cell.angle_beta   90.00
_cell.angle_gamma   90.00
#
_symmetry.space_group_name_H-M   'P 1'
#
loop_
_entity.id
_entity.type
_entity.pdbx_description
1 polymer ?
#
loop_
_entity_poly.entity_id
_entity_poly.type
_entity_poly.pdbx_seq_one_letter_code
_entity_poly.pdbx_strand_id
1 'polypeptide(L)'
;MPTTLKGSCRCGAVRFTVASHTPVPYQLCYCSICRKQQGGGGFAINLAADARTLEVSGENRLGLYRAAIEDDEHETCEVSTGERRFCTACGSALWLYDPTWPELVHPFASAIDSELPKAPSRVHLMLKYKASWVEPDIRGNDAAFDLYPEESIEGWHRKRGLWVE
;
A
#
# COMPACT_ATOMS: atom_id res chain seq x y z
N MET A 1 17.82 0.20 -13.64
CA MET A 1 16.60 -0.53 -14.04
C MET A 1 15.74 -0.77 -12.80
N PRO A 2 14.41 -0.54 -12.89
CA PRO A 2 13.51 -0.68 -11.75
C PRO A 2 13.62 -2.09 -11.16
N THR A 3 13.42 -2.19 -9.86
CA THR A 3 13.46 -3.48 -9.17
C THR A 3 12.18 -4.25 -9.47
N THR A 4 12.30 -5.51 -9.88
CA THR A 4 11.15 -6.41 -10.01
C THR A 4 10.74 -6.92 -8.63
N LEU A 5 9.57 -6.49 -8.18
CA LEU A 5 8.92 -7.03 -6.99
C LEU A 5 8.20 -8.33 -7.36
N LYS A 6 8.34 -9.36 -6.54
CA LYS A 6 7.60 -10.62 -6.65
C LYS A 6 6.68 -10.74 -5.45
N GLY A 7 5.40 -11.01 -5.66
CA GLY A 7 4.44 -11.15 -4.57
C GLY A 7 3.46 -12.29 -4.78
N SER A 8 2.81 -12.70 -3.69
CA SER A 8 1.82 -13.76 -3.69
C SER A 8 0.80 -13.60 -2.57
N CYS A 9 -0.33 -14.29 -2.73
CA CYS A 9 -1.25 -14.48 -1.62
C CYS A 9 -0.75 -15.59 -0.68
N ARG A 10 -1.29 -15.66 0.54
CA ARG A 10 -0.84 -16.64 1.55
C ARG A 10 -0.96 -18.10 1.10
N CYS A 11 -1.99 -18.46 0.33
CA CYS A 11 -2.16 -19.82 -0.18
C CYS A 11 -1.40 -20.10 -1.48
N GLY A 12 -0.71 -19.10 -2.06
CA GLY A 12 0.04 -19.22 -3.30
C GLY A 12 -0.79 -19.35 -4.57
N ALA A 13 -2.13 -19.28 -4.48
CA ALA A 13 -3.05 -19.39 -5.62
C ALA A 13 -3.03 -18.16 -6.54
N VAL A 14 -2.59 -17.01 -6.02
CA VAL A 14 -2.31 -15.80 -6.79
C VAL A 14 -0.84 -15.46 -6.61
N ARG A 15 -0.15 -15.19 -7.72
CA ARG A 15 1.22 -14.69 -7.75
C ARG A 15 1.29 -13.53 -8.73
N PHE A 16 2.14 -12.56 -8.46
CA PHE A 16 2.32 -11.44 -9.37
C PHE A 16 3.77 -10.94 -9.37
N THR A 17 4.14 -10.27 -10.46
CA THR A 17 5.38 -9.50 -10.55
C THR A 17 5.08 -8.09 -11.04
N VAL A 18 5.85 -7.12 -10.58
CA VAL A 18 5.69 -5.72 -10.99
C VAL A 18 7.01 -4.96 -10.83
N ALA A 19 7.31 -4.03 -11.73
CA ALA A 19 8.50 -3.18 -11.66
C ALA A 19 8.24 -1.98 -10.74
N SER A 20 9.17 -1.69 -9.83
CA SER A 20 9.10 -0.56 -8.91
C SER A 20 10.41 0.21 -8.88
N HIS A 21 10.29 1.54 -9.00
CA HIS A 21 11.36 2.49 -8.73
C HIS A 21 11.44 2.86 -7.23
N THR A 22 10.45 2.45 -6.45
CA THR A 22 10.23 2.84 -5.06
C THR A 22 9.97 1.63 -4.15
N PRO A 23 10.91 0.66 -4.06
CA PRO A 23 10.70 -0.58 -3.31
C PRO A 23 10.79 -0.40 -1.79
N VAL A 24 11.12 0.78 -1.27
CA VAL A 24 11.33 0.94 0.18
C VAL A 24 9.98 1.04 0.90
N PRO A 25 9.67 0.13 1.86
CA PRO A 25 8.39 0.08 2.57
C PRO A 25 8.35 1.08 3.72
N TYR A 26 8.33 2.38 3.41
CA TYR A 26 8.43 3.45 4.40
C TYR A 26 7.09 4.01 4.89
N GLN A 27 6.03 3.87 4.10
CA GLN A 27 4.78 4.62 4.27
C GLN A 27 3.69 3.78 4.97
N LEU A 28 3.42 4.09 6.24
CA LEU A 28 2.48 3.38 7.11
C LEU A 28 1.14 4.13 7.18
N CYS A 29 0.10 3.57 6.56
CA CYS A 29 -1.24 4.14 6.57
C CYS A 29 -2.12 3.54 7.67
N TYR A 30 -2.64 4.40 8.54
CA TYR A 30 -3.42 4.03 9.72
C TYR A 30 -4.94 4.07 9.53
N CYS A 31 -5.42 4.48 8.34
CA CYS A 31 -6.85 4.59 8.11
C CYS A 31 -7.57 3.24 8.28
N SER A 32 -8.85 3.31 8.62
CA SER A 32 -9.68 2.14 8.89
C SER A 32 -9.68 1.14 7.73
N ILE A 33 -9.69 1.63 6.48
CA ILE A 33 -9.69 0.80 5.27
C ILE A 33 -8.36 0.05 5.09
N CYS A 34 -7.23 0.73 5.24
CA CYS A 34 -5.91 0.13 5.09
C CYS A 34 -5.63 -0.87 6.22
N ARG A 35 -5.85 -0.45 7.47
CA ARG A 35 -5.67 -1.32 8.64
C ARG A 35 -6.60 -2.53 8.62
N LYS A 36 -7.84 -2.43 8.15
CA LYS A 36 -8.72 -3.61 8.08
C LYS A 36 -8.32 -4.62 7.01
N GLN A 37 -7.58 -4.19 5.97
CA GLN A 37 -7.11 -5.11 4.92
C GLN A 37 -5.79 -5.81 5.28
N GLN A 38 -4.89 -5.16 6.01
CA GLN A 38 -3.52 -5.66 6.24
C GLN A 38 -3.00 -5.46 7.68
N GLY A 39 -3.82 -4.92 8.58
CA GLY A 39 -3.37 -4.24 9.81
C GLY A 39 -3.14 -5.11 11.02
N GLY A 40 -2.48 -6.26 10.87
CA GLY A 40 -1.96 -7.01 12.02
C GLY A 40 -1.05 -6.16 12.93
N GLY A 41 -0.35 -5.17 12.36
CA GLY A 41 0.45 -4.18 13.09
C GLY A 41 -0.24 -2.84 13.39
N GLY A 42 -1.54 -2.70 13.11
CA GLY A 42 -2.28 -1.44 13.29
C GLY A 42 -2.25 -0.48 12.08
N PHE A 43 -1.56 -0.84 11.00
CA PHE A 43 -1.44 -0.07 9.76
C PHE A 43 -1.22 -0.99 8.54
N ALA A 44 -1.35 -0.45 7.33
CA ALA A 44 -0.85 -1.10 6.10
C ALA A 44 0.31 -0.31 5.51
N ILE A 45 1.18 -0.98 4.75
CA ILE A 45 2.26 -0.34 3.98
C ILE A 45 1.97 -0.54 2.50
N ASN A 46 1.72 0.56 1.79
CA ASN A 46 1.52 0.59 0.35
C ASN A 46 2.84 0.97 -0.32
N LEU A 47 3.32 0.13 -1.24
CA LEU A 47 4.41 0.50 -2.14
C LEU A 47 3.84 1.28 -3.34
N ALA A 48 4.71 1.78 -4.21
CA ALA A 48 4.32 2.23 -5.55
C ALA A 48 5.11 1.45 -6.60
N ALA A 49 4.45 1.11 -7.69
CA ALA A 49 4.99 0.35 -8.80
C ALA A 49 4.28 0.74 -10.11
N ASP A 50 4.90 0.44 -11.24
CA ASP A 50 4.34 0.74 -12.56
C ASP A 50 3.25 -0.28 -12.93
N ALA A 51 2.00 0.18 -12.98
CA ALA A 51 0.84 -0.66 -13.27
C ALA A 51 0.95 -1.40 -14.62
N ARG A 52 1.66 -0.82 -15.60
CA ARG A 52 1.84 -1.40 -16.95
C ARG A 52 2.72 -2.65 -16.95
N THR A 53 3.48 -2.85 -15.87
CA THR A 53 4.41 -3.97 -15.71
C THR A 53 3.84 -5.08 -14.81
N LEU A 54 2.60 -4.93 -14.35
CA LEU A 54 1.95 -5.90 -13.48
C LEU A 54 1.58 -7.14 -14.29
N GLU A 55 2.23 -8.26 -13.98
CA GLU A 55 1.90 -9.58 -14.51
C GLU A 55 1.31 -10.43 -13.40
N VAL A 56 0.18 -11.09 -13.65
CA VAL A 56 -0.55 -11.86 -12.63
C VAL A 56 -0.80 -13.29 -13.10
N SER A 57 -0.55 -14.24 -12.20
CA SER A 57 -0.97 -15.63 -12.30
C SER A 57 -2.08 -15.91 -11.28
N GLY A 58 -3.11 -16.64 -11.70
CA GLY A 58 -4.25 -16.98 -10.83
C GLY A 58 -5.34 -15.90 -10.77
N GLU A 59 -5.54 -15.15 -11.85
CA GLU A 59 -6.53 -14.06 -11.93
C GLU A 59 -7.97 -14.50 -11.59
N ASN A 60 -8.31 -15.76 -11.88
CA ASN A 60 -9.60 -16.36 -11.49
C ASN A 60 -9.81 -16.48 -9.96
N ARG A 61 -8.76 -16.25 -9.16
CA ARG A 61 -8.80 -16.19 -7.70
C ARG A 61 -8.71 -14.76 -7.16
N LEU A 62 -8.75 -13.75 -8.03
CA LEU A 62 -8.80 -12.35 -7.61
C LEU A 62 -10.24 -11.90 -7.33
N GLY A 63 -10.43 -11.32 -6.16
CA GLY A 63 -11.59 -10.52 -5.81
C GLY A 63 -11.28 -9.04 -6.02
N LEU A 64 -12.35 -8.24 -6.13
CA LEU A 64 -12.29 -6.80 -6.20
C LEU A 64 -13.15 -6.24 -5.05
N TYR A 65 -12.57 -5.34 -4.27
CA TYR A 65 -13.27 -4.59 -3.24
C TYR A 65 -13.05 -3.09 -3.44
N ARG A 66 -14.13 -2.32 -3.40
CA ARG A 66 -14.12 -0.86 -3.32
C ARG A 66 -14.68 -0.45 -1.97
N ALA A 67 -13.95 0.38 -1.26
CA ALA A 67 -14.37 0.84 0.07
C ALA A 67 -15.44 1.93 -0.05
N ALA A 68 -16.42 1.90 0.84
CA ALA A 68 -17.22 3.09 1.13
C ALA A 68 -16.39 4.00 2.05
N ILE A 69 -16.36 5.29 1.73
CA ILE A 69 -15.72 6.34 2.51
C ILE A 69 -16.84 7.10 3.19
N GLU A 70 -16.84 7.04 4.52
CA GLU A 70 -17.78 7.75 5.39
C GLU A 70 -16.94 8.28 6.55
N ASP A 71 -16.66 9.57 6.52
CA ASP A 71 -15.89 10.29 7.52
C ASP A 71 -16.34 11.77 7.58
N ASP A 72 -15.82 12.50 8.56
CA ASP A 72 -16.20 13.90 8.79
C ASP A 72 -15.72 14.85 7.66
N GLU A 73 -14.90 14.37 6.73
CA GLU A 73 -14.34 15.15 5.63
C GLU A 73 -15.20 15.07 4.37
N HIS A 74 -16.09 14.08 4.27
CA HIS A 74 -17.01 13.91 3.13
C HIS A 74 -18.45 14.10 3.60
N GLU A 75 -19.17 15.07 3.02
CA GLU A 75 -20.57 15.35 3.38
C GLU A 75 -21.51 14.17 3.13
N THR A 76 -21.13 13.26 2.22
CA THR A 76 -21.91 12.09 1.85
C THR A 76 -21.02 10.86 1.77
N CYS A 77 -21.55 9.70 2.16
CA CYS A 77 -20.90 8.42 1.95
C CYS A 77 -20.70 8.16 0.45
N GLU A 78 -19.46 7.95 0.03
CA GLU A 78 -19.11 7.69 -1.37
C GLU A 78 -18.31 6.40 -1.54
N VAL A 79 -18.43 5.76 -2.71
CA VAL A 79 -17.65 4.56 -3.02
C VAL A 79 -16.32 4.99 -3.66
N SER A 80 -15.21 4.66 -2.99
CA SER A 80 -13.85 4.87 -3.48
C SER A 80 -13.66 4.24 -4.86
N THR A 81 -13.05 4.98 -5.78
CA THR A 81 -12.60 4.47 -7.09
C THR A 81 -11.55 3.37 -6.94
N GLY A 82 -10.78 3.42 -5.85
CA GLY A 82 -9.71 2.49 -5.51
C GLY A 82 -10.12 1.02 -5.48
N GLU A 83 -9.60 0.28 -6.44
CA GLU A 83 -9.73 -1.15 -6.65
C GLU A 83 -8.75 -1.95 -5.78
N ARG A 84 -9.25 -2.53 -4.69
CA ARG A 84 -8.45 -3.38 -3.81
C ARG A 84 -8.58 -4.83 -4.25
N ARG A 85 -7.48 -5.40 -4.72
CA ARG A 85 -7.41 -6.79 -5.16
C ARG A 85 -6.97 -7.69 -4.01
N PHE A 86 -7.68 -8.80 -3.84
CA PHE A 86 -7.42 -9.77 -2.78
C PHE A 86 -7.64 -11.19 -3.31
N CYS A 87 -7.04 -12.18 -2.65
CA CYS A 87 -7.28 -13.58 -3.00
C CYS A 87 -8.61 -14.07 -2.41
N THR A 88 -9.53 -14.52 -3.25
CA THR A 88 -10.84 -15.05 -2.81
C THR A 88 -10.74 -16.39 -2.07
N ALA A 89 -9.61 -17.10 -2.20
CA ALA A 89 -9.41 -18.39 -1.54
C ALA A 89 -8.87 -18.27 -0.10
N CYS A 90 -8.08 -17.24 0.21
CA CYS A 90 -7.44 -17.09 1.53
C CYS A 90 -7.58 -15.70 2.16
N GLY A 91 -8.20 -14.74 1.47
CA GLY A 91 -8.44 -13.39 1.99
C GLY A 91 -7.24 -12.45 1.96
N SER A 92 -6.03 -12.88 1.55
CA SER A 92 -4.87 -12.00 1.48
C SER A 92 -5.13 -10.82 0.54
N ALA A 93 -5.04 -9.59 1.07
CA ALA A 93 -5.01 -8.37 0.28
C ALA A 93 -3.66 -8.27 -0.45
N LEU A 94 -3.67 -7.88 -1.73
CA LEU A 94 -2.49 -7.96 -2.59
C LEU A 94 -2.02 -6.59 -3.06
N TRP A 95 -2.89 -5.81 -3.68
CA TRP A 95 -2.59 -4.45 -4.12
C TRP A 95 -3.84 -3.58 -4.22
N LEU A 96 -3.62 -2.28 -4.26
CA LEU A 96 -4.59 -1.26 -4.63
C LEU A 96 -4.23 -0.70 -6.02
N TYR A 97 -5.22 -0.55 -6.89
CA TYR A 97 -5.13 0.20 -8.14
C TYR A 97 -6.22 1.27 -8.13
N ASP A 98 -5.99 2.45 -8.69
CA ASP A 98 -7.03 3.46 -8.84
C ASP A 98 -7.02 4.00 -10.26
N PRO A 99 -8.17 3.98 -10.98
CA PRO A 99 -8.23 4.48 -12.34
C PRO A 99 -7.93 5.98 -12.48
N THR A 100 -7.96 6.75 -11.38
CA THR A 100 -7.55 8.17 -11.36
C THR A 100 -6.04 8.34 -11.58
N TRP A 101 -5.23 7.33 -11.24
CA TRP A 101 -3.77 7.28 -11.45
C TRP A 101 -3.40 5.97 -12.16
N PRO A 102 -3.75 5.82 -13.45
CA PRO A 102 -3.69 4.53 -14.15
C PRO A 102 -2.27 3.98 -14.33
N GLU A 103 -1.25 4.81 -14.18
CA GLU A 103 0.16 4.42 -14.22
C GLU A 103 0.65 3.77 -12.92
N LEU A 104 -0.08 3.94 -11.82
CA LEU A 104 0.31 3.47 -10.50
C LEU A 104 -0.47 2.24 -10.07
N VAL A 105 0.26 1.27 -9.51
CA VAL A 105 -0.30 0.22 -8.67
C VAL A 105 0.43 0.23 -7.34
N HIS A 106 -0.31 -0.10 -6.27
CA HIS A 106 0.16 -0.07 -4.91
C HIS A 106 0.14 -1.46 -4.28
N PRO A 107 1.16 -2.31 -4.53
CA PRO A 107 1.31 -3.57 -3.82
C PRO A 107 1.44 -3.34 -2.32
N PHE A 108 0.77 -4.16 -1.53
CA PHE A 108 0.99 -4.17 -0.09
C PHE A 108 2.33 -4.83 0.22
N ALA A 109 3.14 -4.22 1.08
CA ALA A 109 4.46 -4.77 1.42
C ALA A 109 4.39 -6.19 1.99
N SER A 110 3.32 -6.54 2.71
CA SER A 110 3.07 -7.87 3.28
C SER A 110 2.66 -8.93 2.25
N ALA A 111 2.38 -8.55 1.01
CA ALA A 111 2.16 -9.47 -0.10
C ALA A 111 3.44 -9.69 -0.95
N ILE A 112 4.54 -9.00 -0.64
CA ILE A 112 5.81 -9.12 -1.37
C ILE A 112 6.67 -10.23 -0.77
N ASP A 113 7.13 -11.14 -1.62
CA ASP A 113 8.01 -12.26 -1.29
C ASP A 113 9.49 -11.95 -1.58
N SER A 114 9.77 -11.04 -2.52
CA SER A 114 11.14 -10.57 -2.78
C SER A 114 11.66 -9.67 -1.66
N GLU A 115 12.98 -9.61 -1.47
CA GLU A 115 13.57 -8.73 -0.44
C GLU A 115 13.18 -7.26 -0.67
N LEU A 116 12.72 -6.61 0.40
CA LEU A 116 12.45 -5.18 0.45
C LEU A 116 13.56 -4.49 1.25
N PRO A 117 14.11 -3.35 0.78
CA PRO A 117 15.12 -2.62 1.53
C PRO A 117 14.59 -2.12 2.88
N LYS A 118 15.47 -1.94 3.85
CA LYS A 118 15.10 -1.30 5.13
C LYS A 118 14.88 0.19 4.91
N ALA A 119 13.76 0.72 5.41
CA ALA A 119 13.50 2.15 5.39
C ALA A 119 14.40 2.87 6.42
N PRO A 120 15.16 3.91 6.04
CA PRO A 120 15.97 4.70 6.98
C PRO A 120 15.13 5.59 7.90
N SER A 121 13.92 5.93 7.46
CA SER A 121 12.88 6.57 8.26
C SER A 121 11.51 6.14 7.73
N ARG A 122 10.47 6.31 8.54
CA ARG A 122 9.08 5.99 8.19
C ARG A 122 8.24 7.24 8.06
N VAL A 123 7.12 7.10 7.37
CA VAL A 123 6.06 8.11 7.32
C VAL A 123 4.77 7.47 7.83
N HIS A 124 4.22 8.03 8.90
CA HIS A 124 2.96 7.63 9.51
C HIS A 124 1.88 8.59 9.02
N LEU A 125 0.91 8.10 8.26
CA LEU A 125 -0.18 8.93 7.71
C LEU A 125 -1.55 8.41 8.12
N MET A 126 -2.56 9.26 7.98
CA MET A 126 -3.94 8.98 8.39
C MET A 126 -4.05 8.67 9.89
N LEU A 127 -3.21 9.29 10.73
CA LEU A 127 -3.20 9.07 12.18
C LEU A 127 -4.49 9.55 12.84
N LYS A 128 -5.20 10.53 12.25
CA LYS A 128 -6.55 10.95 12.69
C LYS A 128 -7.52 9.76 12.77
N TYR A 129 -7.34 8.78 11.88
CA TYR A 129 -8.21 7.61 11.72
C TYR A 129 -7.66 6.32 12.36
N LYS A 130 -6.57 6.42 13.13
CA LYS A 130 -5.98 5.25 13.80
C LYS A 130 -7.00 4.67 14.79
N ALA A 131 -6.99 3.35 14.95
CA ALA A 131 -7.81 2.74 16.00
C ALA A 131 -7.30 3.15 17.39
N SER A 132 -8.21 3.20 18.37
CA SER A 132 -7.89 3.62 19.75
C SER A 132 -6.82 2.75 20.42
N TRP A 133 -6.78 1.45 20.09
CA TRP A 133 -5.79 0.50 20.59
C TRP A 133 -4.44 0.55 19.89
N VAL A 134 -4.30 1.34 18.81
CA VAL A 134 -3.03 1.47 18.08
C VAL A 134 -2.20 2.57 18.73
N GLU A 135 -1.04 2.18 19.26
CA GLU A 135 0.05 3.07 19.68
C GLU A 135 1.14 3.06 18.59
N PRO A 136 1.23 4.11 17.75
CA PRO A 136 2.23 4.15 16.67
C PRO A 136 3.67 4.23 17.22
N ASP A 137 4.55 3.31 16.81
CA ASP A 137 6.00 3.38 17.05
C ASP A 137 6.65 4.45 16.16
N ILE A 138 6.51 5.73 16.53
CA ILE A 138 7.09 6.88 15.83
C ILE A 138 8.48 7.17 16.40
N ARG A 139 9.51 7.01 15.57
CA ARG A 139 10.91 7.25 15.96
C ARG A 139 11.35 8.66 15.62
N GLY A 140 12.49 9.09 16.17
CA GLY A 140 12.96 10.49 16.06
C GLY A 140 13.16 11.02 14.63
N ASN A 141 13.40 10.16 13.64
CA ASN A 141 13.54 10.55 12.23
C ASN A 141 12.29 10.28 11.39
N ASP A 142 11.24 9.73 12.00
CA ASP A 142 9.98 9.45 11.30
C ASP A 142 9.15 10.72 11.18
N ALA A 143 8.31 10.79 10.15
CA ALA A 143 7.33 11.86 10.01
C ALA A 143 5.92 11.32 10.34
N ALA A 144 5.09 12.17 10.92
CA ALA A 144 3.74 11.83 11.37
C ALA A 144 2.73 12.86 10.86
N PHE A 145 1.64 12.38 10.29
CA PHE A 145 0.59 13.20 9.68
C PHE A 145 -0.79 12.68 10.08
N ASP A 146 -1.68 13.60 10.43
CA ASP A 146 -3.10 13.29 10.70
C ASP A 146 -3.82 12.78 9.45
N LEU A 147 -3.45 13.33 8.28
CA LEU A 147 -3.95 12.97 6.96
C LEU A 147 -2.77 12.56 6.04
N TYR A 148 -2.80 12.91 4.76
CA TYR A 148 -1.72 12.64 3.80
C TYR A 148 -0.56 13.65 3.93
N PRO A 149 0.70 13.22 3.72
CA PRO A 149 1.82 14.13 3.53
C PRO A 149 1.71 14.86 2.17
N GLU A 150 2.31 16.05 2.07
CA GLU A 150 2.48 16.73 0.77
C GLU A 150 3.52 16.03 -0.13
N GLU A 151 4.53 15.40 0.47
CA GLU A 151 5.60 14.69 -0.26
C GLU A 151 5.08 13.37 -0.86
N SER A 152 5.20 13.21 -2.18
CA SER A 152 4.81 11.98 -2.89
C SER A 152 5.76 10.81 -2.61
N ILE A 153 5.33 9.59 -2.94
CA ILE A 153 6.16 8.38 -2.80
C ILE A 153 7.45 8.50 -3.62
N GLU A 154 7.36 8.98 -4.87
CA GLU A 154 8.50 9.27 -5.71
C GLU A 154 9.41 10.35 -5.10
N GLY A 155 8.83 11.47 -4.67
CA GLY A 155 9.58 12.58 -4.06
C GLY A 155 10.36 12.15 -2.83
N TRP A 156 9.72 11.36 -1.95
CA TRP A 156 10.35 10.82 -0.75
C TRP A 156 11.57 9.95 -1.08
N HIS A 157 11.45 9.07 -2.08
CA HIS A 157 12.53 8.18 -2.52
C HIS A 157 13.67 8.97 -3.19
N ARG A 158 13.37 9.88 -4.12
CA ARG A 158 14.37 10.70 -4.81
C ARG A 158 15.18 11.56 -3.85
N LYS A 159 14.51 12.25 -2.92
CA LYS A 159 15.16 13.12 -1.93
C LYS A 159 16.14 12.38 -1.02
N ARG A 160 15.96 11.07 -0.87
CA ARG A 160 16.79 10.21 -0.01
C ARG A 160 17.78 9.35 -0.78
N GLY A 161 17.87 9.51 -2.11
CA GLY A 161 18.72 8.67 -2.96
C GLY A 161 18.29 7.20 -2.97
N LEU A 162 17.01 6.92 -2.71
CA LEU A 162 16.42 5.59 -2.66
C LEU A 162 15.61 5.25 -3.92
N TRP A 163 15.52 6.19 -4.86
CA TRP A 163 14.94 5.94 -6.17
C TRP A 163 15.83 4.97 -6.95
N VAL A 164 15.24 3.87 -7.41
CA VAL A 164 15.90 2.92 -8.31
C VAL A 164 15.61 3.39 -9.73
N GLU A 165 16.60 3.82 -10.50
CA GLU A 165 16.41 4.14 -11.93
C GLU A 165 15.94 2.94 -12.73
#